data_AF-A0A6A4GP23-F1
#
_entry.id   AF-A0A6A4GP23-F1
#
_cell.length_a   1.000
_cell.length_b   1.000
_cell.length_c   1.000
_cell.angle_alpha   90.00
_cell.angle_beta   90.00
_cell.angle_gamma   90.00
#
_symmetry.space_group_name_H-M   'P 1'
#
loop_
_entity.id
_entity.type
_entity.pdbx_description
1 polymer ?
#
loop_
_entity_poly.entity_id
_entity_poly.type
_entity_poly.pdbx_seq_one_letter_code
_entity_poly.pdbx_strand_id
1 'polypeptide(L)'
;LCDRSRRGMVHLIGTPRDPNWPKVHTEAARVIEKGRVACKFSPDQLDHSRGNFAVEAIGYSHGGGQVEPSNTQHSVQNLKVLTSILANQAVKCLSGVANASYKRYCPTMYQEFKENDEALRRWKPSLRRNFEKSVFAATTINFGPQSITNIHIDSRNRAPASCAVTSLGPFDSTYGGELVLWNLGLIVRFPPGCTILLPSALIVHSNLPIQPGESRYSITQYSAAALSHFVDNGFRNDVVILEGRDTGAKNELLMARRNRWKKALNSYHVW
;
A
#
# COMPACT_ATOMS: atom_id res chain seq x y z
N LEU A 1 -16.91 5.45 -3.68
CA LEU A 1 -17.90 4.60 -3.00
C LEU A 1 -18.02 5.09 -1.57
N CYS A 2 -19.25 5.37 -1.14
CA CYS A 2 -19.51 5.90 0.19
C CYS A 2 -20.44 4.98 0.97
N ASP A 3 -20.39 5.06 2.28
CA ASP A 3 -21.40 4.44 3.13
C ASP A 3 -22.68 5.30 3.23
N ARG A 4 -23.63 4.86 4.07
CA ARG A 4 -24.91 5.58 4.29
C ARG A 4 -24.74 6.98 4.89
N SER A 5 -23.62 7.25 5.57
CA SER A 5 -23.28 8.57 6.11
C SER A 5 -22.43 9.39 5.13
N ARG A 6 -22.34 8.96 3.87
CA ARG A 6 -21.55 9.58 2.80
C ARG A 6 -20.04 9.64 3.08
N ARG A 7 -19.54 8.82 4.00
CA ARG A 7 -18.09 8.66 4.23
C ARG A 7 -17.47 7.95 3.02
N GLY A 8 -16.56 8.62 2.33
CA GLY A 8 -15.87 8.06 1.17
C GLY A 8 -14.89 6.96 1.58
N MET A 9 -15.19 5.71 1.25
CA MET A 9 -14.39 4.55 1.63
C MET A 9 -13.45 4.08 0.52
N VAL A 10 -13.92 4.06 -0.72
CA VAL A 10 -13.13 3.62 -1.88
C VAL A 10 -13.16 4.70 -2.94
N HIS A 11 -12.01 5.06 -3.48
CA HIS A 11 -11.87 6.12 -4.47
C HIS A 11 -11.28 5.56 -5.76
N LEU A 12 -12.11 5.50 -6.81
CA LEU A 12 -11.70 5.15 -8.16
C LEU A 12 -11.07 6.40 -8.80
N ILE A 13 -9.76 6.56 -8.64
CA ILE A 13 -9.04 7.74 -9.17
C ILE A 13 -9.01 7.69 -10.70
N GLY A 14 -8.93 6.47 -11.25
CA GLY A 14 -8.90 6.25 -12.68
C GLY A 14 -7.59 6.73 -13.31
N THR A 15 -7.68 7.12 -14.58
CA THR A 15 -6.57 7.60 -15.40
C THR A 15 -6.52 9.13 -15.36
N PRO A 16 -5.40 9.75 -14.96
CA PRO A 16 -5.17 11.18 -15.12
C PRO A 16 -5.46 11.67 -16.55
N ARG A 17 -6.07 12.85 -16.66
CA ARG A 17 -6.33 13.53 -17.95
C ARG A 17 -5.08 14.25 -18.47
N ASP A 18 -3.97 13.53 -18.53
CA ASP A 18 -2.71 13.98 -19.09
C ASP A 18 -2.46 13.20 -20.38
N PRO A 19 -2.33 13.86 -21.56
CA PRO A 19 -2.03 13.19 -22.83
C PRO A 19 -0.76 12.34 -22.79
N ASN A 20 0.18 12.63 -21.88
CA ASN A 20 1.41 11.87 -21.69
C ASN A 20 1.23 10.65 -20.76
N TRP A 21 0.10 10.53 -20.06
CA TRP A 21 -0.13 9.45 -19.10
C TRP A 21 0.02 8.04 -19.69
N PRO A 22 -0.42 7.76 -20.94
CA PRO A 22 -0.16 6.47 -21.58
C PRO A 22 1.32 6.09 -21.62
N LYS A 23 2.19 7.05 -21.93
CA LYS A 23 3.65 6.84 -21.94
C LYS A 23 4.18 6.61 -20.53
N VAL A 24 3.65 7.31 -19.53
CA VAL A 24 4.03 7.15 -18.12
C VAL A 24 3.76 5.73 -17.63
N HIS A 25 2.52 5.25 -17.71
CA HIS A 25 2.21 3.92 -17.17
C HIS A 25 2.84 2.78 -18.00
N THR A 26 3.09 3.00 -19.30
CA THR A 26 3.81 2.06 -20.16
C THR A 26 5.29 1.96 -19.77
N GLU A 27 5.95 3.10 -19.54
CA GLU A 27 7.34 3.13 -19.05
C GLU A 27 7.46 2.49 -17.66
N ALA A 28 6.51 2.77 -16.76
CA ALA A 28 6.49 2.15 -15.43
C ALA A 28 6.37 0.60 -15.52
N ALA A 29 5.50 0.10 -16.40
CA ALA A 29 5.40 -1.34 -16.66
C ALA A 29 6.72 -1.93 -17.21
N ARG A 30 7.34 -1.23 -18.17
CA ARG A 30 8.61 -1.66 -18.78
C ARG A 30 9.75 -1.77 -17.75
N VAL A 31 9.88 -0.80 -16.83
CA VAL A 31 10.94 -0.86 -15.81
C VAL A 31 10.67 -1.90 -14.73
N ILE A 32 9.40 -2.17 -14.41
CA ILE A 32 9.04 -3.29 -13.52
C ILE A 32 9.40 -4.61 -14.18
N GLU A 33 9.06 -4.82 -15.46
CA GLU A 33 9.42 -6.04 -16.19
C GLU A 33 10.93 -6.25 -16.24
N LYS A 34 11.71 -5.20 -16.54
CA LYS A 34 13.17 -5.26 -16.47
C LYS A 34 13.64 -5.63 -15.06
N GLY A 35 12.99 -5.09 -14.03
CA GLY A 35 13.25 -5.42 -12.64
C GLY A 35 12.94 -6.87 -12.28
N ARG A 36 11.85 -7.43 -12.82
CA ARG A 36 11.46 -8.85 -12.65
C ARG A 36 12.57 -9.78 -13.10
N VAL A 37 13.16 -9.50 -14.26
CA VAL A 37 14.28 -10.30 -14.81
C VAL A 37 15.57 -10.10 -14.01
N ALA A 38 15.78 -8.90 -13.46
CA ALA A 38 17.02 -8.53 -12.77
C ALA A 38 17.04 -8.86 -11.27
N CYS A 39 15.89 -8.99 -10.62
CA CYS A 39 15.79 -9.39 -9.21
C CYS A 39 16.01 -10.89 -9.04
N LYS A 40 16.44 -11.29 -7.84
CA LYS A 40 16.42 -12.68 -7.38
C LYS A 40 15.34 -12.82 -6.32
N PHE A 41 14.36 -13.68 -6.59
CA PHE A 41 13.24 -13.92 -5.68
C PHE A 41 13.43 -15.24 -4.94
N SER A 42 13.10 -15.26 -3.65
CA SER A 42 12.97 -16.51 -2.90
C SER A 42 11.69 -17.26 -3.30
N PRO A 43 11.54 -18.54 -2.93
CA PRO A 43 10.30 -19.29 -3.16
C PRO A 43 9.06 -18.57 -2.58
N ASP A 44 9.15 -18.06 -1.35
CA ASP A 44 8.06 -17.33 -0.68
C ASP A 44 7.70 -15.99 -1.36
N GLN A 45 8.59 -15.46 -2.20
CA GLN A 45 8.33 -14.26 -3.00
C GLN A 45 7.71 -14.59 -4.37
N LEU A 46 7.73 -15.85 -4.79
CA LEU A 46 7.17 -16.33 -6.06
C LEU A 46 5.82 -17.04 -5.86
N ASP A 47 5.66 -17.73 -4.74
CA ASP A 47 4.43 -18.43 -4.37
C ASP A 47 4.06 -18.04 -2.93
N HIS A 48 2.98 -17.30 -2.79
CA HIS A 48 2.54 -16.76 -1.52
C HIS A 48 1.03 -16.80 -1.40
N SER A 49 0.53 -16.56 -0.18
CA SER A 49 -0.92 -16.53 0.15
C SER A 49 -1.80 -15.68 -0.79
N ARG A 50 -1.20 -14.75 -1.54
CA ARG A 50 -1.91 -13.86 -2.46
C ARG A 50 -1.83 -14.28 -3.91
N GLY A 51 -1.08 -15.32 -4.29
CA GLY A 51 -0.97 -15.76 -5.68
C GLY A 51 0.44 -16.25 -6.04
N ASN A 52 0.57 -16.70 -7.28
CA ASN A 52 1.83 -17.19 -7.85
C ASN A 52 2.39 -16.15 -8.82
N PHE A 53 3.16 -15.21 -8.30
CA PHE A 53 3.88 -14.20 -9.05
C PHE A 53 4.96 -13.57 -8.16
N ALA A 54 5.97 -12.94 -8.77
CA ALA A 54 7.05 -12.33 -8.00
C ALA A 54 6.60 -11.04 -7.28
N VAL A 55 6.88 -10.93 -5.98
CA VAL A 55 6.56 -9.75 -5.17
C VAL A 55 7.76 -9.29 -4.34
N GLU A 56 7.94 -7.98 -4.23
CA GLU A 56 8.96 -7.40 -3.35
C GLU A 56 8.49 -6.06 -2.78
N ALA A 57 8.80 -5.82 -1.51
CA ALA A 57 8.41 -4.61 -0.78
C ALA A 57 9.64 -3.76 -0.42
N ILE A 58 9.55 -2.45 -0.57
CA ILE A 58 10.60 -1.49 -0.19
C ILE A 58 10.03 -0.35 0.65
N GLY A 59 10.83 0.15 1.59
CA GLY A 59 10.48 1.24 2.48
C GLY A 59 10.75 0.85 3.93
N TYR A 60 9.87 1.23 4.84
CA TYR A 60 9.94 0.79 6.23
C TYR A 60 8.58 0.29 6.74
N SER A 61 8.65 -0.63 7.69
CA SER A 61 7.50 -1.28 8.31
C SER A 61 7.77 -1.56 9.78
N HIS A 62 6.78 -2.11 10.47
CA HIS A 62 6.91 -2.64 11.82
C HIS A 62 6.03 -3.89 11.99
N GLY A 63 6.50 -4.86 12.77
CA GLY A 63 5.86 -6.17 12.97
C GLY A 63 6.62 -7.32 12.30
N GLY A 64 6.03 -8.52 12.31
CA GLY A 64 6.66 -9.72 11.73
C GLY A 64 7.94 -10.17 12.44
N GLY A 65 8.02 -9.96 13.75
CA GLY A 65 9.21 -10.29 14.57
C GLY A 65 10.17 -9.12 14.78
N GLN A 66 9.97 -7.98 14.10
CA GLN A 66 10.74 -6.77 14.37
C GLN A 66 10.43 -6.20 15.75
N VAL A 67 11.48 -5.87 16.51
CA VAL A 67 11.36 -5.22 17.81
C VAL A 67 11.14 -3.71 17.69
N GLU A 68 11.39 -3.13 16.53
CA GLU A 68 11.21 -1.70 16.27
C GLU A 68 11.02 -1.41 14.77
N PRO A 69 10.42 -0.25 14.41
CA PRO A 69 10.30 0.18 13.02
C PRO A 69 11.65 0.15 12.29
N SER A 70 11.67 -0.49 11.13
CA SER A 70 12.90 -0.74 10.38
C SER A 70 12.68 -0.74 8.87
N ASN A 71 13.71 -0.35 8.13
CA ASN A 71 13.69 -0.48 6.67
C ASN A 71 13.63 -1.96 6.27
N THR A 72 12.94 -2.25 5.17
CA THR A 72 12.96 -3.57 4.53
C THR A 72 14.39 -3.96 4.17
N GLN A 73 14.76 -5.22 4.43
CA GLN A 73 16.09 -5.76 4.14
C GLN A 73 16.09 -6.42 2.76
N HIS A 74 17.19 -6.22 2.03
CA HIS A 74 17.32 -6.63 0.63
C HIS A 74 18.74 -7.12 0.36
N SER A 75 18.89 -8.06 -0.57
CA SER A 75 20.20 -8.31 -1.16
C SER A 75 20.72 -7.05 -1.85
N VAL A 76 22.04 -6.90 -1.98
CA VAL A 76 22.66 -5.76 -2.67
C VAL A 76 22.11 -5.60 -4.09
N GLN A 77 21.89 -6.74 -4.77
CA GLN A 77 21.31 -6.78 -6.11
C GLN A 77 19.87 -6.26 -6.14
N ASN A 78 18.96 -6.82 -5.32
CA ASN A 78 17.55 -6.42 -5.31
C ASN A 78 17.40 -4.96 -4.86
N LEU A 79 18.16 -4.52 -3.86
CA LEU A 79 18.14 -3.13 -3.41
C LEU A 79 18.50 -2.17 -4.55
N LYS A 80 19.51 -2.50 -5.36
CA LYS A 80 19.91 -1.71 -6.53
C LYS A 80 18.81 -1.67 -7.59
N VAL A 81 18.14 -2.79 -7.84
CA VAL A 81 17.02 -2.85 -8.80
C VAL A 81 15.83 -2.03 -8.30
N LEU A 82 15.38 -2.25 -7.07
CA LEU A 82 14.25 -1.52 -6.47
C LEU A 82 14.51 -0.02 -6.42
N THR A 83 15.71 0.40 -6.00
CA THR A 83 16.08 1.82 -5.95
C THR A 83 16.07 2.43 -7.36
N SER A 84 16.54 1.69 -8.37
CA SER A 84 16.46 2.12 -9.78
C SER A 84 15.01 2.28 -10.26
N ILE A 85 14.11 1.38 -9.87
CA ILE A 85 12.67 1.48 -10.19
C ILE A 85 12.06 2.72 -9.54
N LEU A 86 12.29 2.93 -8.23
CA LEU A 86 11.76 4.11 -7.52
C LEU A 86 12.36 5.43 -8.04
N ALA A 87 13.58 5.40 -8.56
CA ALA A 87 14.24 6.58 -9.14
C ALA A 87 13.67 6.97 -10.52
N ASN A 88 13.03 6.04 -11.23
CA ASN A 88 12.45 6.28 -12.55
C ASN A 88 11.32 7.33 -12.49
N GLN A 89 11.34 8.26 -13.45
CA GLN A 89 10.40 9.39 -13.45
C GLN A 89 8.94 8.95 -13.60
N ALA A 90 8.66 7.90 -14.38
CA ALA A 90 7.30 7.40 -14.54
C ALA A 90 6.75 6.84 -13.21
N VAL A 91 7.57 6.07 -12.48
CA VAL A 91 7.21 5.52 -11.16
C VAL A 91 7.00 6.65 -10.14
N LYS A 92 7.84 7.69 -10.16
CA LYS A 92 7.63 8.90 -9.35
C LYS A 92 6.31 9.60 -9.69
N CYS A 93 5.93 9.69 -10.97
CA CYS A 93 4.63 10.22 -11.39
C CYS A 93 3.46 9.39 -10.84
N LEU A 94 3.54 8.06 -10.90
CA LEU A 94 2.54 7.18 -10.29
C LEU A 94 2.39 7.43 -8.77
N SER A 95 3.52 7.53 -8.06
CA SER A 95 3.52 7.88 -6.64
C SER A 95 2.93 9.27 -6.38
N GLY A 96 3.25 10.24 -7.23
CA GLY A 96 2.67 11.57 -7.19
C GLY A 96 1.14 11.56 -7.29
N VAL A 97 0.58 10.81 -8.25
CA VAL A 97 -0.87 10.67 -8.42
C VAL A 97 -1.50 10.00 -7.20
N ALA A 98 -0.92 8.90 -6.71
CA ALA A 98 -1.39 8.22 -5.51
C ALA A 98 -1.42 9.17 -4.29
N ASN A 99 -0.32 9.89 -4.05
CA ASN A 99 -0.20 10.79 -2.91
C ASN A 99 -1.10 12.02 -3.00
N ALA A 100 -1.20 12.64 -4.18
CA ALA A 100 -2.10 13.78 -4.41
C ALA A 100 -3.57 13.37 -4.26
N SER A 101 -3.93 12.18 -4.77
CA SER A 101 -5.25 11.61 -4.60
C SER A 101 -5.54 11.33 -3.13
N TYR A 102 -4.59 10.74 -2.40
CA TYR A 102 -4.75 10.47 -0.97
C TYR A 102 -4.96 11.77 -0.18
N LYS A 103 -4.20 12.82 -0.48
CA LYS A 103 -4.37 14.15 0.11
C LYS A 103 -5.76 14.75 -0.18
N ARG A 104 -6.27 14.55 -1.40
CA ARG A 104 -7.56 15.11 -1.83
C ARG A 104 -8.76 14.37 -1.24
N TYR A 105 -8.73 13.04 -1.30
CA TYR A 105 -9.88 12.19 -0.98
C TYR A 105 -9.88 11.66 0.45
N CYS A 106 -8.71 11.59 1.09
CA CYS A 106 -8.51 11.11 2.46
C CYS A 106 -7.70 12.12 3.31
N PRO A 107 -8.07 13.42 3.35
CA PRO A 107 -7.23 14.48 3.91
C PRO A 107 -6.81 14.26 5.38
N THR A 108 -7.73 13.82 6.24
CA THR A 108 -7.41 13.53 7.64
C THR A 108 -6.39 12.40 7.75
N MET A 109 -6.60 11.30 7.01
CA MET A 109 -5.66 10.16 7.02
C MET A 109 -4.32 10.50 6.38
N TYR A 110 -4.30 11.38 5.38
CA TYR A 110 -3.07 11.93 4.81
C TYR A 110 -2.26 12.66 5.89
N GLN A 111 -2.92 13.50 6.68
CA GLN A 111 -2.27 14.23 7.77
C GLN A 111 -1.77 13.26 8.85
N GLU A 112 -2.57 12.27 9.24
CA GLU A 112 -2.15 11.21 10.19
C GLU A 112 -0.91 10.45 9.70
N PHE A 113 -0.83 10.12 8.41
CA PHE A 113 0.36 9.46 7.83
C PHE A 113 1.58 10.37 7.82
N LYS A 114 1.39 11.65 7.45
CA LYS A 114 2.47 12.64 7.44
C LYS A 114 3.07 12.83 8.83
N GLU A 115 2.24 13.09 9.84
CA GLU A 115 2.68 13.29 11.22
C GLU A 115 3.38 12.04 11.78
N ASN A 116 2.86 10.86 11.46
CA ASN A 116 3.44 9.59 11.87
C ASN A 116 4.82 9.35 11.22
N ASP A 117 4.98 9.61 9.91
CA ASP A 117 6.28 9.54 9.22
C ASP A 117 7.28 10.54 9.83
N GLU A 118 6.88 11.77 10.10
CA GLU A 118 7.73 12.79 10.71
C GLU A 118 8.15 12.43 12.14
N ALA A 119 7.25 11.85 12.94
CA ALA A 119 7.59 11.36 14.28
C ALA A 119 8.58 10.19 14.23
N LEU A 120 8.33 9.20 13.38
CA LEU A 120 9.20 8.03 13.23
C LEU A 120 10.60 8.40 12.72
N ARG A 121 10.71 9.29 11.74
CA ARG A 121 12.02 9.72 11.23
C ARG A 121 12.77 10.63 12.19
N ARG A 122 12.09 11.38 13.07
CA ARG A 122 12.75 12.08 14.18
C ARG A 122 13.31 11.08 15.20
N TRP A 123 12.53 10.05 15.52
CA TRP A 123 12.94 9.00 16.45
C TRP A 123 14.07 8.13 15.90
N LYS A 124 14.01 7.77 14.60
CA LYS A 124 15.03 6.99 13.90
C LYS A 124 15.34 7.59 12.53
N PRO A 125 16.34 8.50 12.45
CA PRO A 125 16.72 9.18 11.21
C PRO A 125 17.15 8.27 10.05
N SER A 126 17.48 7.01 10.34
CA SER A 126 17.84 6.03 9.31
C SER A 126 16.65 5.45 8.53
N LEU A 127 15.41 5.72 8.94
CA LEU A 127 14.21 5.32 8.18
C LEU A 127 14.09 6.14 6.88
N ARG A 128 13.98 5.44 5.74
CA ARG A 128 14.03 6.06 4.42
C ARG A 128 12.64 6.10 3.78
N ARG A 129 12.24 7.28 3.31
CA ARG A 129 11.07 7.39 2.43
C ARG A 129 11.38 6.84 1.05
N ASN A 130 10.41 6.16 0.45
CA ASN A 130 10.51 5.69 -0.93
C ASN A 130 10.46 6.84 -1.94
N PHE A 131 9.63 7.85 -1.64
CA PHE A 131 9.46 9.03 -2.47
C PHE A 131 9.37 10.26 -1.58
N GLU A 132 10.08 11.33 -1.95
CA GLU A 132 10.21 12.54 -1.14
C GLU A 132 8.87 13.16 -0.73
N LYS A 133 7.90 13.18 -1.66
CA LYS A 133 6.59 13.82 -1.46
C LYS A 133 5.51 12.87 -0.94
N SER A 134 5.80 11.57 -0.83
CA SER A 134 4.80 10.55 -0.47
C SER A 134 4.69 10.39 1.05
N VAL A 135 3.46 10.24 1.55
CA VAL A 135 3.18 9.94 2.97
C VAL A 135 3.17 8.44 3.29
N PHE A 136 3.29 7.58 2.27
CA PHE A 136 3.28 6.13 2.46
C PHE A 136 4.66 5.63 2.91
N ALA A 137 4.67 4.79 3.95
CA ALA A 137 5.90 4.23 4.52
C ALA A 137 6.54 3.15 3.64
N ALA A 138 5.71 2.39 2.92
CA ALA A 138 6.12 1.25 2.12
C ALA A 138 5.48 1.22 0.72
N THR A 139 6.17 0.56 -0.20
CA THR A 139 5.71 0.28 -1.56
C THR A 139 5.95 -1.19 -1.86
N THR A 140 4.93 -1.90 -2.31
CA THR A 140 5.06 -3.25 -2.88
C THR A 140 4.93 -3.18 -4.40
N ILE A 141 5.82 -3.88 -5.09
CA ILE A 141 5.76 -4.08 -6.53
C ILE A 141 5.37 -5.54 -6.76
N ASN A 142 4.28 -5.76 -7.47
CA ASN A 142 3.91 -7.07 -8.01
C ASN A 142 4.50 -7.13 -9.42
N PHE A 143 5.53 -7.96 -9.58
CA PHE A 143 6.37 -8.00 -10.76
C PHE A 143 5.80 -8.86 -11.89
N GLY A 144 4.69 -9.58 -11.71
CA GLY A 144 4.10 -10.38 -12.79
C GLY A 144 4.94 -11.61 -13.19
N PRO A 145 4.84 -12.07 -14.46
CA PRO A 145 4.19 -11.42 -15.59
C PRO A 145 2.66 -11.40 -15.50
N GLN A 146 2.05 -12.32 -14.76
CA GLN A 146 0.62 -12.30 -14.46
C GLN A 146 0.39 -12.10 -12.96
N SER A 147 0.31 -10.85 -12.52
CA SER A 147 0.02 -10.52 -11.11
C SER A 147 -1.46 -10.75 -10.79
N ILE A 148 -1.88 -12.03 -10.75
CA ILE A 148 -3.24 -12.46 -10.42
C ILE A 148 -3.31 -12.78 -8.94
N THR A 149 -4.16 -12.07 -8.20
CA THR A 149 -4.25 -12.22 -6.75
C THR A 149 -5.40 -13.11 -6.33
N ASN A 150 -5.15 -14.02 -5.38
CA ASN A 150 -6.18 -14.75 -4.64
C ASN A 150 -7.02 -13.78 -3.77
N ILE A 151 -8.18 -14.24 -3.28
CA ILE A 151 -9.04 -13.50 -2.35
C ILE A 151 -8.29 -13.27 -1.04
N HIS A 152 -8.09 -12.01 -0.65
CA HIS A 152 -7.35 -11.68 0.57
C HIS A 152 -7.74 -10.32 1.17
N ILE A 153 -7.15 -10.04 2.34
CA ILE A 153 -7.04 -8.70 2.94
C ILE A 153 -5.59 -8.42 3.28
N ASP A 154 -5.23 -7.14 3.38
CA ASP A 154 -3.95 -6.70 3.91
C ASP A 154 -4.03 -6.47 5.42
N SER A 155 -4.21 -7.55 6.19
CA SER A 155 -4.50 -7.46 7.64
C SER A 155 -3.47 -6.68 8.48
N ARG A 156 -2.25 -6.49 7.98
CA ARG A 156 -1.18 -5.72 8.65
C ARG A 156 -1.24 -4.22 8.39
N ASN A 157 -1.98 -3.77 7.39
CA ASN A 157 -2.10 -2.36 7.06
C ASN A 157 -3.00 -1.65 8.08
N ARG A 158 -2.84 -0.33 8.23
CA ARG A 158 -3.69 0.45 9.13
C ARG A 158 -5.15 0.36 8.66
N ALA A 159 -5.98 -0.36 9.42
CA ALA A 159 -7.35 -0.73 9.05
C ALA A 159 -8.17 0.36 8.33
N PRO A 160 -8.34 1.56 8.90
CA PRO A 160 -9.14 2.59 8.23
C PRO A 160 -8.43 3.28 7.06
N ALA A 161 -7.10 3.23 7.02
CA ALA A 161 -6.33 3.93 6.00
C ALA A 161 -6.44 3.22 4.65
N SER A 162 -6.51 4.01 3.59
CA SER A 162 -6.51 3.45 2.24
C SER A 162 -5.10 3.18 1.74
N CYS A 163 -4.93 2.05 1.08
CA CYS A 163 -3.74 1.77 0.26
C CYS A 163 -4.00 2.32 -1.14
N ALA A 164 -2.95 2.81 -1.79
CA ALA A 164 -3.02 3.25 -3.17
C ALA A 164 -2.48 2.16 -4.09
N VAL A 165 -3.33 1.55 -4.90
CA VAL A 165 -2.96 0.52 -5.88
C VAL A 165 -3.01 1.12 -7.28
N THR A 166 -1.96 0.93 -8.07
CA THR A 166 -1.91 1.30 -9.48
C THR A 166 -1.77 0.04 -10.34
N SER A 167 -2.70 -0.18 -11.26
CA SER A 167 -2.66 -1.28 -12.24
C SER A 167 -1.71 -0.92 -13.39
N LEU A 168 -0.90 -1.86 -13.85
CA LEU A 168 0.10 -1.65 -14.90
C LEU A 168 0.22 -2.87 -15.81
N GLY A 169 0.87 -2.70 -16.96
CA GLY A 169 1.16 -3.78 -17.91
C GLY A 169 0.31 -3.73 -19.18
N PRO A 170 0.79 -4.33 -20.27
CA PRO A 170 0.04 -4.42 -21.52
C PRO A 170 -0.97 -5.58 -21.45
N PHE A 171 -2.16 -5.30 -20.92
CA PHE A 171 -3.30 -6.19 -20.97
C PHE A 171 -4.57 -5.43 -21.38
N ASP A 172 -5.48 -6.11 -22.08
CA ASP A 172 -6.77 -5.56 -22.47
C ASP A 172 -7.78 -5.72 -21.33
N SER A 173 -8.01 -4.60 -20.62
CA SER A 173 -8.99 -4.53 -19.52
C SER A 173 -10.46 -4.72 -19.93
N THR A 174 -10.73 -4.92 -21.22
CA THR A 174 -12.05 -5.33 -21.74
C THR A 174 -12.29 -6.83 -21.55
N TYR A 175 -11.23 -7.63 -21.49
CA TYR A 175 -11.28 -9.10 -21.43
C TYR A 175 -10.70 -9.70 -20.14
N GLY A 176 -10.44 -8.88 -19.12
CA GLY A 176 -10.00 -9.37 -17.82
C GLY A 176 -9.30 -8.32 -16.96
N GLY A 177 -8.69 -8.79 -15.88
CA GLY A 177 -7.89 -7.96 -14.96
C GLY A 177 -8.71 -7.07 -14.03
N GLU A 178 -10.03 -7.24 -13.94
CA GLU A 178 -10.90 -6.50 -13.03
C GLU A 178 -10.45 -6.63 -11.57
N LEU A 179 -10.74 -5.62 -10.77
CA LEU A 179 -10.60 -5.68 -9.32
C LEU A 179 -11.94 -6.08 -8.72
N VAL A 180 -11.95 -7.13 -7.89
CA VAL A 180 -13.14 -7.58 -7.17
C VAL A 180 -13.07 -7.08 -5.73
N LEU A 181 -14.12 -6.39 -5.29
CA LEU A 181 -14.31 -5.94 -3.92
C LEU A 181 -15.43 -6.79 -3.29
N TRP A 182 -15.08 -7.97 -2.80
CA TRP A 182 -15.99 -9.05 -2.46
C TRP A 182 -17.05 -8.65 -1.45
N ASN A 183 -16.65 -8.06 -0.32
CA ASN A 183 -17.59 -7.68 0.74
C ASN A 183 -18.49 -6.49 0.35
N LEU A 184 -18.20 -5.83 -0.79
CA LEU A 184 -19.05 -4.80 -1.37
C LEU A 184 -19.93 -5.32 -2.52
N GLY A 185 -19.71 -6.56 -2.97
CA GLY A 185 -20.42 -7.13 -4.13
C GLY A 185 -20.10 -6.40 -5.44
N LEU A 186 -18.89 -5.85 -5.60
CA LEU A 186 -18.53 -5.03 -6.76
C LEU A 186 -17.38 -5.65 -7.56
N ILE A 187 -17.51 -5.58 -8.88
CA ILE A 187 -16.45 -5.86 -9.85
C ILE A 187 -16.16 -4.56 -10.59
N VAL A 188 -14.91 -4.11 -10.56
CA VAL A 188 -14.48 -2.83 -11.11
C VAL A 188 -13.48 -3.09 -12.23
N ARG A 189 -13.79 -2.62 -13.44
CA ARG A 189 -12.79 -2.59 -14.52
C ARG A 189 -11.61 -1.73 -14.06
N PHE A 190 -10.41 -2.30 -14.09
CA PHE A 190 -9.22 -1.65 -13.55
C PHE A 190 -8.06 -1.60 -14.56
N PRO A 191 -8.17 -0.73 -15.59
CA PRO A 191 -7.23 -0.66 -16.70
C PRO A 191 -5.79 -0.32 -16.28
N PRO A 192 -4.79 -0.62 -17.13
CA PRO A 192 -3.43 -0.11 -16.96
C PRO A 192 -3.41 1.42 -16.80
N GLY A 193 -2.60 1.91 -15.85
CA GLY A 193 -2.49 3.32 -15.52
C GLY A 193 -3.59 3.85 -14.59
N CYS A 194 -4.59 3.06 -14.23
CA CYS A 194 -5.59 3.47 -13.24
C CYS A 194 -5.06 3.30 -11.81
N THR A 195 -5.43 4.25 -10.94
CA THR A 195 -5.20 4.17 -9.48
C THR A 195 -6.51 3.99 -8.74
N ILE A 196 -6.49 3.21 -7.66
CA ILE A 196 -7.58 3.10 -6.68
C ILE A 196 -7.03 3.34 -5.27
N LEU A 197 -7.82 4.00 -4.43
CA LEU A 197 -7.62 4.04 -2.99
C LEU A 197 -8.67 3.15 -2.33
N LEU A 198 -8.24 2.16 -1.54
CA LEU A 198 -9.15 1.31 -0.77
C LEU A 198 -8.57 0.94 0.61
N PRO A 199 -9.40 0.80 1.66
CA PRO A 199 -8.98 0.25 2.96
C PRO A 199 -8.78 -1.26 2.83
N SER A 200 -7.62 -1.65 2.31
CA SER A 200 -7.31 -3.04 1.91
C SER A 200 -7.23 -4.02 3.08
N ALA A 201 -7.11 -3.52 4.31
CA ALA A 201 -7.22 -4.29 5.54
C ALA A 201 -8.67 -4.63 5.94
N LEU A 202 -9.67 -3.91 5.39
CA LEU A 202 -11.09 -4.08 5.71
C LEU A 202 -11.89 -4.67 4.53
N ILE A 203 -11.49 -4.36 3.30
CA ILE A 203 -12.17 -4.84 2.11
C ILE A 203 -11.47 -6.10 1.63
N VAL A 204 -12.19 -7.22 1.64
CA VAL A 204 -11.77 -8.45 0.98
C VAL A 204 -11.73 -8.19 -0.52
N HIS A 205 -10.56 -8.39 -1.13
CA HIS A 205 -10.32 -8.07 -2.52
C HIS A 205 -9.46 -9.11 -3.23
N SER A 206 -9.59 -9.13 -4.54
CA SER A 206 -8.73 -9.88 -5.47
C SER A 206 -8.76 -9.19 -6.82
N ASN A 207 -8.07 -9.75 -7.80
CA ASN A 207 -8.18 -9.33 -9.17
C ASN A 207 -8.42 -10.56 -10.06
N LEU A 208 -9.12 -10.37 -11.17
CA LEU A 208 -9.44 -11.46 -12.09
C LEU A 208 -8.26 -11.75 -13.03
N PRO A 209 -8.20 -12.97 -13.60
CA PRO A 209 -7.22 -13.30 -14.63
C PRO A 209 -7.24 -12.34 -15.82
N ILE A 210 -6.12 -12.28 -16.52
CA ILE A 210 -5.96 -11.59 -17.82
C ILE A 210 -5.87 -12.64 -18.95
N GLN A 211 -5.85 -12.22 -20.21
CA GLN A 211 -5.80 -13.17 -21.33
C GLN A 211 -4.42 -13.86 -21.43
N PRO A 212 -4.36 -15.09 -21.99
CA PRO A 212 -3.10 -15.77 -22.24
C PRO A 212 -2.14 -14.92 -23.07
N GLY A 213 -0.89 -14.82 -22.63
CA GLY A 213 0.15 -14.03 -23.31
C GLY A 213 0.20 -12.55 -22.92
N GLU A 214 -0.77 -12.05 -22.14
CA GLU A 214 -0.72 -10.69 -21.61
C GLU A 214 0.15 -10.58 -20.35
N SER A 215 0.53 -9.34 -20.02
CA SER A 215 1.31 -9.04 -18.83
C SER A 215 0.63 -7.98 -17.96
N ARG A 216 0.59 -8.24 -16.66
CA ARG A 216 0.07 -7.34 -15.63
C ARG A 216 1.00 -7.25 -14.44
N TYR A 217 1.22 -6.01 -14.03
CA TYR A 217 1.99 -5.59 -12.87
C TYR A 217 1.13 -4.69 -11.98
N SER A 218 1.60 -4.42 -10.77
CA SER A 218 1.00 -3.35 -9.98
C SER A 218 1.99 -2.76 -8.98
N ILE A 219 1.77 -1.50 -8.63
CA ILE A 219 2.43 -0.83 -7.51
C ILE A 219 1.38 -0.52 -6.45
N THR A 220 1.67 -0.93 -5.22
CA THR A 220 0.83 -0.66 -4.05
C THR A 220 1.61 0.15 -3.02
N GLN A 221 1.08 1.28 -2.59
CA GLN A 221 1.66 2.12 -1.54
C GLN A 221 0.77 2.12 -0.30
N TYR A 222 1.38 1.93 0.87
CA TYR A 222 0.67 1.68 2.13
C TYR A 222 1.53 1.97 3.36
N SER A 223 0.91 1.90 4.53
CA SER A 223 1.58 1.97 5.84
C SER A 223 1.01 0.92 6.79
N ALA A 224 1.90 0.19 7.46
CA ALA A 224 1.53 -0.82 8.45
C ALA A 224 0.89 -0.18 9.69
N ALA A 225 -0.10 -0.86 10.29
CA ALA A 225 -0.79 -0.37 11.50
C ALA A 225 0.17 -0.20 12.69
N ALA A 226 1.12 -1.13 12.81
CA ALA A 226 2.10 -1.16 13.89
C ALA A 226 2.99 0.09 13.94
N LEU A 227 3.21 0.77 12.80
CA LEU A 227 3.94 2.04 12.77
C LEU A 227 3.21 3.12 13.56
N SER A 228 1.88 3.23 13.38
CA SER A 228 1.06 4.18 14.12
C SER A 228 0.91 3.81 15.58
N HIS A 229 0.70 2.52 15.88
CA HIS A 229 0.63 2.09 17.28
C HIS A 229 1.92 2.39 18.04
N PHE A 230 3.08 2.17 17.41
CA PHE A 230 4.36 2.46 18.03
C PHE A 230 4.50 3.94 18.41
N VAL A 231 4.11 4.86 17.52
CA VAL A 231 4.11 6.31 17.81
C VAL A 231 3.08 6.67 18.87
N ASP A 232 1.83 6.19 18.73
CA ASP A 232 0.74 6.45 19.68
C ASP A 232 1.09 6.00 21.12
N ASN A 233 1.93 4.97 21.25
CA ASN A 233 2.39 4.39 22.51
C ASN A 233 3.65 5.08 23.10
N GLY A 234 4.10 6.18 22.49
CA GLY A 234 5.34 6.86 22.89
C GLY A 234 6.59 6.06 22.52
N PHE A 235 6.63 5.50 21.32
CA PHE A 235 7.74 4.69 20.78
C PHE A 235 7.98 3.39 21.54
N ARG A 236 6.88 2.73 21.92
CA ARG A 236 6.89 1.43 22.60
C ARG A 236 5.97 0.45 21.91
N ASN A 237 6.37 -0.82 21.88
CA ASN A 237 5.53 -1.88 21.36
C ASN A 237 4.35 -2.15 22.29
N ASP A 238 3.21 -2.54 21.70
CA ASP A 238 2.03 -2.96 22.45
C ASP A 238 2.37 -4.03 23.50
N VAL A 239 3.22 -5.00 23.17
CA VAL A 239 3.63 -6.08 24.09
C VAL A 239 4.33 -5.54 25.34
N VAL A 240 5.23 -4.57 25.19
CA VAL A 240 5.97 -3.95 26.30
C VAL A 240 5.01 -3.25 27.26
N ILE A 241 3.97 -2.59 26.74
CA ILE A 241 2.96 -1.92 27.57
C ILE A 241 2.05 -2.95 28.26
N LEU A 242 1.62 -3.99 27.55
CA LEU A 242 0.67 -4.98 28.09
C LEU A 242 1.27 -5.88 29.18
N GLU A 243 2.57 -6.19 29.05
CA GLU A 243 3.35 -6.99 30.01
C GLU A 243 4.01 -6.13 31.10
N GLY A 244 4.02 -4.81 30.94
CA GLY A 244 4.56 -3.87 31.91
C GLY A 244 3.75 -3.78 33.21
N ARG A 245 4.37 -3.21 34.25
CA ARG A 245 3.74 -2.97 35.55
C ARG A 245 2.88 -1.71 35.61
N ASP A 246 2.96 -0.84 34.60
CA ASP A 246 2.16 0.39 34.51
C ASP A 246 0.72 0.07 34.10
N THR A 247 -0.14 -0.05 35.11
CA THR A 247 -1.57 -0.35 34.93
C THR A 247 -2.31 0.79 34.23
N GLY A 248 -1.87 2.04 34.37
CA GLY A 248 -2.43 3.21 33.71
C GLY A 248 -2.25 3.10 32.20
N ALA A 249 -1.00 2.96 31.75
CA ALA A 249 -0.67 2.81 30.33
C ALA A 249 -1.35 1.58 29.70
N LYS A 250 -1.45 0.47 30.44
CA LYS A 250 -2.18 -0.73 30.00
C LYS A 250 -3.67 -0.45 29.78
N ASN A 251 -4.32 0.22 30.73
CA ASN A 251 -5.73 0.57 30.62
C ASN A 251 -5.99 1.55 29.47
N GLU A 252 -5.12 2.55 29.28
CA GLU A 252 -5.18 3.48 28.16
C GLU A 252 -5.08 2.77 26.81
N LEU A 253 -4.11 1.86 26.64
CA LEU A 253 -3.95 1.07 25.41
C LEU A 253 -5.20 0.21 25.12
N LEU A 254 -5.73 -0.47 26.14
CA LEU A 254 -6.94 -1.30 25.98
C LEU A 254 -8.17 -0.45 25.63
N MET A 255 -8.33 0.71 26.26
CA MET A 255 -9.41 1.66 25.95
C MET A 255 -9.27 2.25 24.56
N ALA A 256 -8.05 2.62 24.14
CA ALA A 256 -7.77 3.09 22.79
C ALA A 256 -8.11 2.02 21.75
N ARG A 257 -7.74 0.76 21.98
CA ARG A 257 -8.10 -0.38 21.11
C ARG A 257 -9.61 -0.53 20.95
N ARG A 258 -10.37 -0.48 22.06
CA ARG A 258 -11.84 -0.60 22.05
C ARG A 258 -12.52 0.55 21.29
N ASN A 259 -11.98 1.75 21.35
CA ASN A 259 -12.58 2.95 20.74
C ASN A 259 -11.96 3.34 19.39
N ARG A 260 -10.92 2.66 18.92
CA ARG A 260 -10.19 2.99 17.69
C ARG A 260 -11.09 3.11 16.48
N TRP A 261 -12.09 2.22 16.37
CA TRP A 261 -13.06 2.24 15.27
C TRP A 261 -13.87 3.54 15.23
N LYS A 262 -14.22 4.14 16.38
CA LYS A 262 -14.98 5.40 16.43
C LYS A 262 -14.13 6.55 15.88
N LYS A 263 -12.88 6.65 16.31
CA LYS A 263 -11.93 7.67 15.81
C LYS A 263 -11.69 7.49 14.31
N ALA A 264 -11.52 6.24 13.88
CA ALA A 264 -11.35 5.88 12.48
C ALA A 264 -12.54 6.30 11.60
N LEU A 265 -13.78 6.14 12.08
CA LEU A 265 -14.95 6.59 11.33
C LEU A 265 -14.97 8.11 11.07
N ASN A 266 -14.39 8.89 11.98
CA ASN A 266 -14.30 10.34 11.87
C ASN A 266 -13.15 10.81 10.95
N SER A 267 -12.22 9.92 10.56
CA SER A 267 -11.12 10.29 9.66
C SER A 267 -11.48 10.13 8.18
N TYR A 268 -12.60 9.47 7.86
CA TYR A 268 -13.14 9.44 6.50
C TYR A 268 -13.73 10.80 6.13
N HIS A 269 -13.44 11.26 4.92
CA HIS A 269 -14.06 12.46 4.38
C HIS A 269 -15.53 12.20 4.02
N VAL A 270 -16.41 13.09 4.46
CA VAL A 270 -17.85 13.05 4.16
C VAL A 270 -18.10 13.88 2.90
N TRP A 271 -18.65 13.23 1.87
CA TRP A 271 -19.03 13.87 0.60
C TRP A 271 -20.45 14.37 0.62
#